data_AF-A0A7W5SHC8-F1
#
_entry.id   AF-A0A7W5SHC8-F1
#
_cell.length_a   1.000
_cell.length_b   1.000
_cell.length_c   1.000
_cell.angle_alpha   90.00
_cell.angle_beta   90.00
_cell.angle_gamma   90.00
#
_symmetry.space_group_name_H-M   'P 1'
#
loop_
_entity.id
_entity.type
_entity.pdbx_description
1 polymer ?
#
loop_
_entity_poly.entity_id
_entity_poly.type
_entity_poly.pdbx_seq_one_letter_code
_entity_poly.pdbx_strand_id
1 'polypeptide(L)'
;MIVRLPRRTVSRNVSRKTTLIAVPGDHHCEPLHLYTHIEPYQRGIVFAKLREAARHWPSEHAPQAFLLLYAVDISGTTVTLAGGHELIVKNRIRHIGVHQRRIGPPFLVLAVIGEHNPREGYAALRAYAQPIARPSNFIAVHNAAERQTVVGLLDLQYRLRRRGIGIGFKRLLFDVPTSSGEVRPDLLLDLRDFTTGEVLEAALEVVTGHDADTLGMKMRQVEKLREIAPVVTIHAEDLEHDALEAAVLDQLHIGSS
;
A
#
# COMPACT_ATOMS: atom_id res chain seq x y z
N MET A 1 41.15 -17.97 -0.40
CA MET A 1 40.41 -19.25 -0.28
C MET A 1 38.92 -18.92 -0.32
N ILE A 2 38.30 -18.99 -1.51
CA ILE A 2 36.89 -18.62 -1.73
C ILE A 2 36.11 -19.92 -1.83
N VAL A 3 35.26 -20.19 -0.84
CA VAL A 3 34.37 -21.36 -0.82
C VAL A 3 33.18 -21.08 -1.71
N ARG A 4 33.07 -21.84 -2.81
CA ARG A 4 32.02 -21.76 -3.81
C ARG A 4 30.90 -22.73 -3.41
N LEU A 5 29.72 -22.22 -3.08
CA LEU A 5 28.56 -23.06 -2.75
C LEU A 5 28.00 -23.76 -4.00
N PRO A 6 27.53 -25.03 -3.90
CA PRO A 6 27.11 -25.83 -5.04
C PRO A 6 25.74 -25.41 -5.59
N ARG A 7 25.64 -25.36 -6.93
CA ARG A 7 24.37 -25.16 -7.64
C ARG A 7 23.48 -26.39 -7.47
N ARG A 8 22.30 -26.20 -6.86
CA ARG A 8 21.23 -27.21 -6.87
C ARG A 8 20.56 -27.25 -8.23
N THR A 9 20.59 -28.41 -8.86
CA THR A 9 19.80 -28.77 -10.04
C THR A 9 18.34 -28.94 -9.61
N VAL A 10 17.43 -28.14 -10.16
CA VAL A 10 15.99 -28.31 -9.93
C VAL A 10 15.38 -29.05 -11.12
N SER A 11 14.78 -30.19 -10.80
CA SER A 11 14.07 -31.11 -11.70
C SER A 11 12.87 -30.43 -12.39
N ARG A 12 12.67 -30.75 -13.68
CA ARG A 12 11.52 -30.37 -14.49
C ARG A 12 10.29 -31.22 -14.12
N ASN A 13 9.18 -30.55 -13.80
CA ASN A 13 7.80 -30.82 -14.25
C ASN A 13 6.76 -30.54 -13.15
N VAL A 14 6.11 -29.38 -13.24
CA VAL A 14 4.65 -29.25 -13.05
C VAL A 14 4.19 -28.10 -13.95
N SER A 15 3.33 -28.40 -14.93
CA SER A 15 2.64 -27.40 -15.75
C SER A 15 1.72 -26.57 -14.85
N ARG A 16 2.13 -25.35 -14.53
CA ARG A 16 1.25 -24.27 -14.07
C ARG A 16 1.45 -23.14 -15.05
N LYS A 17 0.40 -22.75 -15.78
CA LYS A 17 0.38 -21.48 -16.51
C LYS A 17 0.58 -20.36 -15.48
N THR A 18 1.83 -19.92 -15.33
CA THR A 18 2.19 -18.76 -14.53
C THR A 18 1.42 -17.58 -15.10
N THR A 19 0.57 -16.97 -14.28
CA THR A 19 0.00 -15.66 -14.59
C THR A 19 1.12 -14.64 -14.41
N LEU A 20 2.00 -14.52 -15.41
CA LEU A 20 2.84 -13.34 -15.56
C LEU A 20 1.96 -12.23 -16.11
N ILE A 21 1.99 -11.07 -15.44
CA ILE A 21 1.53 -9.82 -16.04
C ILE A 21 2.58 -9.49 -17.08
N ALA A 22 2.30 -9.79 -18.35
CA ALA A 22 3.10 -9.30 -19.45
C ALA A 22 2.88 -7.78 -19.54
N VAL A 23 3.82 -7.00 -19.03
CA VAL A 23 3.97 -5.60 -19.44
C VAL A 23 4.97 -5.65 -20.59
N PRO A 24 4.53 -5.55 -21.85
CA PRO A 24 5.43 -5.70 -22.98
C PRO A 24 6.39 -4.50 -23.03
N GLY A 25 7.64 -4.74 -22.64
CA GLY A 25 8.78 -3.95 -23.07
C GLY A 25 9.30 -4.55 -24.36
N ASP A 26 9.12 -3.83 -25.46
CA ASP A 26 10.07 -3.65 -26.56
C ASP A 26 9.34 -3.15 -27.83
N HIS A 27 9.59 -1.88 -28.13
CA HIS A 27 9.56 -1.18 -29.42
C HIS A 27 8.34 -1.16 -30.35
N HIS A 28 7.19 -1.81 -30.06
CA HIS A 28 5.98 -1.64 -30.88
C HIS A 28 4.64 -1.67 -30.11
N CYS A 29 4.61 -1.28 -28.84
CA CYS A 29 3.38 -1.38 -28.04
C CYS A 29 2.47 -0.15 -28.13
N GLU A 30 1.35 -0.36 -28.81
CA GLU A 30 0.04 0.29 -28.65
C GLU A 30 -0.29 0.64 -27.18
N PRO A 31 -1.17 1.64 -26.93
CA PRO A 31 -1.32 2.30 -25.63
C PRO A 31 -1.49 1.31 -24.47
N LEU A 32 -0.81 1.62 -23.36
CA LEU A 32 -0.98 0.95 -22.07
C LEU A 32 -2.46 0.70 -21.83
N HIS A 33 -2.89 -0.58 -21.81
CA HIS A 33 -4.27 -0.96 -21.55
C HIS A 33 -4.63 -0.81 -20.06
N LEU A 34 -4.32 0.35 -19.49
CA LEU A 34 -4.62 0.75 -18.12
C LEU A 34 -5.58 1.94 -18.16
N TYR A 35 -6.72 1.79 -17.51
CA TYR A 35 -7.73 2.83 -17.41
C TYR A 35 -7.94 3.16 -15.94
N THR A 36 -8.05 4.45 -15.63
CA THR A 36 -8.17 4.94 -14.25
C THR A 36 -9.60 5.33 -13.87
N HIS A 37 -10.55 5.13 -14.79
CA HIS A 37 -11.94 5.49 -14.64
C HIS A 37 -12.85 4.37 -15.18
N ILE A 38 -14.11 4.33 -14.74
CA ILE A 38 -15.04 3.23 -15.01
C ILE A 38 -15.79 3.39 -16.33
N GLU A 39 -15.94 4.61 -16.83
CA GLU A 39 -16.73 4.97 -17.99
C GLU A 39 -16.26 4.25 -19.27
N PRO A 40 -14.94 4.10 -19.55
CA PRO A 40 -14.48 3.32 -20.70
C PRO A 40 -14.91 1.85 -20.65
N TYR A 41 -14.99 1.27 -19.45
CA TYR A 41 -15.46 -0.10 -19.27
C TYR A 41 -16.97 -0.19 -19.50
N GLN A 42 -17.75 0.70 -18.88
CA GLN A 42 -19.21 0.74 -19.02
C GLN A 42 -19.65 1.02 -20.47
N ARG A 43 -18.89 1.83 -21.21
CA ARG A 43 -19.13 2.11 -22.63
C ARG A 43 -18.60 1.03 -23.58
N GLY A 44 -17.99 -0.04 -23.08
CA GLY A 44 -17.40 -1.11 -23.90
C GLY A 44 -16.15 -0.70 -24.67
N ILE A 45 -15.60 0.49 -24.44
CA ILE A 45 -14.38 1.00 -25.08
C ILE A 45 -13.18 0.11 -24.73
N VAL A 46 -13.09 -0.32 -23.47
CA VAL A 46 -12.02 -1.24 -23.01
C VAL A 46 -12.06 -2.54 -23.82
N PHE A 47 -13.26 -3.09 -24.06
CA PHE A 47 -13.42 -4.34 -24.80
C PHE A 47 -13.10 -4.18 -26.29
N ALA A 48 -13.52 -3.07 -26.90
CA ALA A 48 -13.21 -2.77 -28.29
C ALA A 48 -11.69 -2.66 -28.51
N LYS A 49 -11.01 -1.86 -27.67
CA LYS A 49 -9.55 -1.70 -27.73
C LYS A 49 -8.81 -2.99 -27.45
N LEU A 50 -9.27 -3.78 -26.49
CA LEU A 50 -8.64 -5.06 -26.18
C LEU A 50 -8.82 -6.09 -27.30
N ARG A 51 -9.97 -6.09 -27.99
CA ARG A 51 -10.22 -6.94 -29.16
C ARG A 51 -9.35 -6.57 -30.36
N GLU A 52 -9.10 -5.28 -30.54
CA GLU A 52 -8.19 -4.77 -31.58
C GLU A 52 -6.75 -5.21 -31.29
N ALA A 53 -6.27 -4.94 -30.07
CA ALA A 53 -4.93 -5.34 -29.64
C ALA A 53 -4.73 -6.86 -29.62
N ALA A 54 -5.79 -7.64 -29.35
CA ALA A 54 -5.74 -9.09 -29.38
C ALA A 54 -5.25 -9.67 -30.72
N ARG A 55 -5.41 -8.94 -31.83
CA ARG A 55 -4.96 -9.37 -33.18
C ARG A 55 -3.44 -9.46 -33.30
N HIS A 56 -2.72 -8.68 -32.51
CA HIS A 56 -1.26 -8.59 -32.53
C HIS A 56 -0.65 -9.01 -31.18
N TRP A 57 -1.46 -9.57 -30.28
CA TRP A 57 -1.01 -9.97 -28.96
C TRP A 57 -0.09 -11.20 -29.05
N PRO A 58 0.98 -11.29 -28.23
CA PRO A 58 1.82 -12.48 -28.20
C PRO A 58 1.00 -13.75 -27.95
N SER A 59 1.18 -14.78 -28.80
CA SER A 59 0.39 -16.02 -28.78
C SER A 59 0.46 -16.81 -27.47
N GLU A 60 1.54 -16.63 -26.72
CA GLU A 60 1.78 -17.28 -25.41
C GLU A 60 0.99 -16.63 -24.26
N HIS A 61 0.35 -15.48 -24.51
CA HIS A 61 -0.31 -14.67 -23.49
C HIS A 61 -1.75 -14.35 -23.85
N ALA A 62 -2.64 -14.38 -22.85
CA ALA A 62 -4.00 -13.92 -23.02
C ALA A 62 -4.04 -12.37 -23.05
N PRO A 63 -4.75 -11.75 -24.01
CA PRO A 63 -4.96 -10.30 -24.02
C PRO A 63 -5.60 -9.82 -22.72
N GLN A 64 -5.00 -8.82 -22.08
CA GLN A 64 -5.51 -8.24 -20.83
C GLN A 64 -5.47 -6.72 -20.84
N ALA A 65 -6.47 -6.14 -20.20
CA ALA A 65 -6.51 -4.74 -19.80
C ALA A 65 -6.70 -4.62 -18.29
N PHE A 66 -6.48 -3.43 -17.75
CA PHE A 66 -6.52 -3.16 -16.33
C PHE A 66 -7.37 -1.92 -16.03
N LEU A 67 -8.19 -2.00 -14.98
CA LEU A 67 -8.83 -0.83 -14.38
C LEU A 67 -8.17 -0.56 -13.03
N LEU A 68 -7.71 0.67 -12.80
CA LEU A 68 -7.23 1.15 -11.52
C LEU A 68 -8.25 2.15 -10.96
N LEU A 69 -9.07 1.72 -10.02
CA LEU A 69 -10.24 2.47 -9.57
C LEU A 69 -10.16 2.82 -8.10
N TYR A 70 -10.58 4.03 -7.76
CA TYR A 70 -10.88 4.40 -6.38
C TYR A 70 -12.24 3.83 -5.98
N ALA A 71 -12.28 3.03 -4.92
CA ALA A 71 -13.50 2.39 -4.44
C ALA A 71 -13.86 2.87 -3.03
N VAL A 72 -15.14 3.20 -2.85
CA VAL A 72 -15.74 3.60 -1.57
C VAL A 72 -16.26 2.40 -0.80
N ASP A 73 -16.42 1.25 -1.43
CA ASP A 73 -16.72 -0.02 -0.77
C ASP A 73 -16.37 -1.22 -1.67
N ILE A 74 -16.24 -2.39 -1.07
CA ILE A 74 -16.12 -3.67 -1.77
C ILE A 74 -16.95 -4.75 -1.08
N SER A 75 -17.73 -5.52 -1.85
CA SER A 75 -18.53 -6.60 -1.31
C SER A 75 -18.56 -7.81 -2.24
N GLY A 76 -17.97 -8.92 -1.78
CA GLY A 76 -17.91 -10.18 -2.54
C GLY A 76 -17.18 -10.04 -3.88
N THR A 77 -17.96 -9.78 -4.94
CA THR A 77 -17.55 -9.60 -6.34
C THR A 77 -17.75 -8.18 -6.85
N THR A 78 -18.36 -7.31 -6.05
CA THR A 78 -18.75 -5.95 -6.44
C THR A 78 -17.78 -4.94 -5.86
N VAL A 79 -17.31 -4.04 -6.72
CA VAL A 79 -16.54 -2.85 -6.33
C VAL A 79 -17.47 -1.66 -6.46
N THR A 80 -17.72 -0.96 -5.37
CA THR A 80 -18.57 0.23 -5.32
C THR A 80 -17.70 1.47 -5.45
N LEU A 81 -18.01 2.32 -6.42
CA LEU A 81 -17.27 3.54 -6.74
C LEU A 81 -18.05 4.77 -6.26
N ALA A 82 -17.40 5.93 -6.26
CA ALA A 82 -18.10 7.19 -6.03
C ALA A 82 -19.18 7.42 -7.11
N GLY A 83 -20.23 8.17 -6.76
CA GLY A 83 -21.32 8.49 -7.69
C GLY A 83 -22.29 7.33 -7.97
N GLY A 84 -22.21 6.23 -7.21
CA GLY A 84 -23.12 5.08 -7.33
C GLY A 84 -22.79 4.12 -8.47
N HIS A 85 -21.63 4.27 -9.11
CA HIS A 85 -21.16 3.31 -10.11
C HIS A 85 -20.64 2.03 -9.46
N GLU A 86 -20.79 0.92 -10.17
CA GLU A 86 -20.30 -0.38 -9.72
C GLU A 86 -19.49 -1.08 -10.82
N LEU A 87 -18.52 -1.89 -10.39
CA LEU A 87 -17.84 -2.88 -11.20
C LEU A 87 -18.08 -4.27 -10.62
N ILE A 88 -18.75 -5.13 -11.39
CA ILE A 88 -18.95 -6.54 -11.05
C ILE A 88 -17.82 -7.36 -11.65
N VAL A 89 -17.14 -8.12 -10.78
CA VAL A 89 -16.00 -8.98 -11.12
C VAL A 89 -16.42 -10.44 -11.07
N LYS A 90 -16.00 -11.27 -12.03
CA LYS A 90 -16.40 -12.69 -12.10
C LYS A 90 -15.94 -13.51 -10.89
N ASN A 91 -14.75 -13.22 -10.38
CA ASN A 91 -14.20 -13.88 -9.20
C ASN A 91 -14.25 -12.98 -7.97
N ARG A 92 -14.29 -13.60 -6.79
CA ARG A 92 -14.23 -12.90 -5.49
C ARG A 92 -13.02 -11.97 -5.44
N ILE A 93 -13.26 -10.73 -5.04
CA ILE A 93 -12.24 -9.69 -4.89
C ILE A 93 -11.22 -10.15 -3.84
N ARG A 94 -9.94 -10.04 -4.18
CA ARG A 94 -8.82 -10.36 -3.30
C ARG A 94 -8.45 -9.11 -2.49
N HIS A 95 -8.29 -9.28 -1.19
CA HIS A 95 -7.70 -8.30 -0.27
C HIS A 95 -6.51 -8.98 0.42
N ILE A 96 -5.51 -8.22 0.85
CA ILE A 96 -4.25 -8.78 1.35
C ILE A 96 -4.42 -9.23 2.81
N GLY A 97 -4.39 -10.53 3.09
CA GLY A 97 -4.29 -11.05 4.46
C GLY A 97 -5.59 -11.05 5.29
N VAL A 98 -5.62 -11.92 6.31
CA VAL A 98 -6.79 -12.13 7.19
C VAL A 98 -7.05 -10.90 8.07
N HIS A 99 -6.00 -10.19 8.49
CA HIS A 99 -6.11 -9.00 9.34
C HIS A 99 -6.66 -7.78 8.59
N GLN A 100 -6.41 -7.65 7.28
CA GLN A 100 -6.93 -6.52 6.49
C GLN A 100 -8.40 -6.64 6.12
N ARG A 101 -9.04 -7.81 6.33
CA ARG A 101 -10.50 -7.98 6.14
C ARG A 101 -11.34 -7.00 6.94
N ARG A 102 -10.78 -6.48 8.04
CA ARG A 102 -11.45 -5.55 8.93
C ARG A 102 -11.18 -4.08 8.59
N ILE A 103 -10.34 -3.81 7.59
CA ILE A 103 -10.04 -2.44 7.18
C ILE A 103 -11.11 -2.02 6.21
N GLY A 104 -11.96 -1.09 6.65
CA GLY A 104 -12.97 -0.48 5.81
C GLY A 104 -12.39 0.38 4.69
N PRO A 105 -13.24 1.01 3.87
CA PRO A 105 -12.82 1.92 2.81
C PRO A 105 -12.03 3.13 3.32
N PRO A 106 -11.33 3.87 2.45
CA PRO A 106 -11.28 3.70 0.99
C PRO A 106 -10.28 2.65 0.50
N PHE A 107 -10.49 2.18 -0.73
CA PHE A 107 -9.63 1.21 -1.41
C PHE A 107 -9.13 1.74 -2.76
N LEU A 108 -7.93 1.33 -3.14
CA LEU A 108 -7.44 1.37 -4.51
C LEU A 108 -7.59 -0.04 -5.09
N VAL A 109 -8.37 -0.17 -6.16
CA VAL A 109 -8.72 -1.46 -6.77
C VAL A 109 -8.07 -1.61 -8.12
N LEU A 110 -7.29 -2.68 -8.29
CA LEU A 110 -6.76 -3.11 -9.58
C LEU A 110 -7.59 -4.28 -10.10
N ALA A 111 -8.42 -4.06 -11.11
CA ALA A 111 -9.20 -5.09 -11.79
C ALA A 111 -8.57 -5.51 -13.11
N VAL A 112 -8.54 -6.80 -13.39
CA VAL A 112 -8.05 -7.38 -14.64
C VAL A 112 -9.24 -7.65 -15.55
N ILE A 113 -9.20 -7.09 -16.75
CA ILE A 113 -10.17 -7.28 -17.81
C ILE A 113 -9.57 -8.22 -18.85
N GLY A 114 -10.34 -9.21 -19.28
CA GLY A 114 -9.89 -10.18 -20.28
C GLY A 114 -11.06 -11.00 -20.80
N GLU A 115 -10.79 -11.88 -21.76
CA GLU A 115 -11.80 -12.79 -22.29
C GLU A 115 -12.20 -13.79 -21.20
N HIS A 116 -13.50 -13.86 -20.91
CA HIS A 116 -14.04 -14.81 -19.95
C HIS A 116 -14.32 -16.16 -20.62
N ASN A 117 -15.07 -16.14 -21.72
CA ASN A 117 -15.27 -17.26 -22.63
C ASN A 117 -15.76 -16.74 -24.00
N PRO A 118 -15.68 -17.54 -25.08
CA PRO A 118 -16.06 -17.08 -26.42
C PRO A 118 -17.53 -16.64 -26.58
N ARG A 119 -18.44 -17.05 -25.68
CA ARG A 119 -19.87 -16.69 -25.73
C ARG A 119 -20.16 -15.38 -25.00
N GLU A 120 -19.54 -15.18 -23.84
CA GLU A 120 -19.73 -14.00 -22.98
C GLU A 120 -18.77 -12.86 -23.33
N GLY A 121 -17.68 -13.14 -24.04
CA GLY A 121 -16.70 -12.16 -24.45
C GLY A 121 -15.84 -11.65 -23.29
N TYR A 122 -15.55 -10.36 -23.29
CA TYR A 122 -14.67 -9.71 -22.31
C TYR A 122 -15.43 -9.33 -21.03
N ALA A 123 -14.79 -9.50 -19.88
CA ALA A 123 -15.33 -9.12 -18.58
C ALA A 123 -14.22 -8.74 -17.59
N ALA A 124 -14.60 -8.14 -16.47
CA ALA A 124 -13.72 -8.05 -15.30
C ALA A 124 -13.58 -9.43 -14.64
N LEU A 125 -12.38 -10.01 -14.71
CA LEU A 125 -12.14 -11.40 -14.33
C LEU A 125 -11.78 -11.55 -12.84
N ARG A 126 -10.93 -10.66 -12.33
CA ARG A 126 -10.43 -10.65 -10.95
C ARG A 126 -10.08 -9.23 -10.56
N ALA A 127 -10.14 -8.94 -9.27
CA ALA A 127 -9.72 -7.64 -8.74
C ALA A 127 -8.99 -7.80 -7.42
N TYR A 128 -8.06 -6.89 -7.18
CA TYR A 128 -7.29 -6.76 -5.94
C TYR A 128 -7.61 -5.41 -5.32
N ALA A 129 -8.04 -5.39 -4.07
CA ALA A 129 -8.36 -4.19 -3.32
C ALA A 129 -7.30 -3.94 -2.25
N GLN A 130 -6.61 -2.80 -2.35
CA GLN A 130 -5.65 -2.33 -1.37
C GLN A 130 -6.29 -1.20 -0.55
N PRO A 131 -6.47 -1.37 0.77
CA PRO A 131 -6.84 -0.25 1.63
C PRO A 131 -5.80 0.88 1.52
N ILE A 132 -6.28 2.11 1.42
CA ILE A 132 -5.44 3.30 1.34
C ILE A 132 -5.73 4.27 2.50
N ALA A 133 -4.84 5.24 2.69
CA ALA A 133 -4.95 6.26 3.73
C ALA A 133 -6.18 7.17 3.52
N ARG A 134 -6.23 7.89 2.39
CA ARG A 134 -7.34 8.77 2.02
C ARG A 134 -7.40 9.03 0.50
N PRO A 135 -8.49 9.60 -0.05
CA PRO A 135 -8.66 9.74 -1.50
C PRO A 135 -7.62 10.64 -2.19
N SER A 136 -7.09 11.63 -1.47
CA SER A 136 -6.04 12.52 -1.98
C SER A 136 -4.62 11.97 -1.85
N ASN A 137 -4.44 10.85 -1.13
CA ASN A 137 -3.14 10.26 -0.84
C ASN A 137 -3.23 8.73 -0.88
N PHE A 138 -2.87 8.13 -2.02
CA PHE A 138 -2.90 6.69 -2.26
C PHE A 138 -1.74 5.94 -1.57
N ILE A 139 -1.62 6.11 -0.25
CA ILE A 139 -0.66 5.39 0.58
C ILE A 139 -1.34 4.11 1.06
N ALA A 140 -0.75 2.96 0.74
CA ALA A 140 -1.24 1.66 1.18
C ALA A 140 -1.13 1.51 2.71
N VAL A 141 -2.19 0.99 3.33
CA VAL A 141 -2.29 0.73 4.77
C VAL A 141 -2.67 -0.72 5.05
N HIS A 142 -2.20 -1.25 6.17
CA HIS A 142 -2.28 -2.66 6.55
C HIS A 142 -3.13 -2.90 7.80
N ASN A 143 -3.53 -1.85 8.52
CA ASN A 143 -4.52 -1.89 9.60
C ASN A 143 -5.14 -0.50 9.82
N ALA A 144 -6.17 -0.42 10.68
CA ALA A 144 -6.88 0.83 10.96
C ALA A 144 -6.02 1.86 11.73
N ALA A 145 -5.22 1.42 12.70
CA ALA A 145 -4.33 2.28 13.46
C ALA A 145 -3.27 2.92 12.56
N GLU A 146 -2.70 2.15 11.63
CA GLU A 146 -1.77 2.66 10.61
C GLU A 146 -2.45 3.69 9.70
N ARG A 147 -3.71 3.46 9.30
CA ARG A 147 -4.47 4.48 8.53
C ARG A 147 -4.59 5.78 9.31
N GLN A 148 -5.05 5.72 10.56
CA GLN A 148 -5.21 6.90 11.41
C GLN A 148 -3.87 7.62 11.60
N THR A 149 -2.80 6.87 11.84
CA THR A 149 -1.45 7.41 11.99
C THR A 149 -0.98 8.12 10.72
N VAL A 150 -1.08 7.47 9.55
CA VAL A 150 -0.66 8.06 8.27
C VAL A 150 -1.49 9.30 7.92
N VAL A 151 -2.81 9.26 8.14
CA VAL A 151 -3.68 10.42 7.92
C VAL A 151 -3.30 11.56 8.87
N GLY A 152 -3.10 11.27 10.15
CA GLY A 152 -2.68 12.24 11.15
C GLY A 152 -1.32 12.87 10.82
N LEU A 153 -0.34 12.09 10.35
CA LEU A 153 0.96 12.61 9.90
C LEU A 153 0.81 13.52 8.68
N LEU A 154 -0.05 13.17 7.71
CA LEU A 154 -0.32 14.03 6.54
C LEU A 154 -1.00 15.35 6.94
N ASP A 155 -1.86 15.34 7.96
CA ASP A 155 -2.47 16.55 8.49
C ASP A 155 -1.49 17.39 9.30
N LEU A 156 -0.64 16.73 10.10
CA LEU A 156 0.45 17.36 10.85
C LEU A 156 1.45 18.05 9.91
N GLN A 157 1.80 17.41 8.80
CA GLN A 157 2.63 18.01 7.73
C GLN A 157 2.10 19.37 7.30
N TYR A 158 0.79 19.46 7.05
CA TYR A 158 0.18 20.70 6.64
C TYR A 158 0.22 21.76 7.74
N ARG A 159 -0.02 21.37 9.01
CA ARG A 159 -0.03 22.30 10.15
C ARG A 159 1.36 22.83 10.49
N LEU A 160 2.37 21.97 10.59
CA LEU A 160 3.74 22.35 10.94
C LEU A 160 4.43 23.15 9.83
N ARG A 161 4.07 22.93 8.57
CA ARG A 161 4.59 23.74 7.46
C ARG A 161 4.32 25.23 7.65
N ARG A 162 3.19 25.60 8.28
CA ARG A 162 2.88 27.01 8.61
C ARG A 162 3.76 27.58 9.72
N ARG A 163 4.41 26.73 10.52
CA ARG A 163 5.37 27.09 11.57
C ARG A 163 6.82 27.02 11.09
N GLY A 164 7.07 26.78 9.79
CA GLY A 164 8.41 26.63 9.26
C GLY A 164 9.05 25.28 9.56
N ILE A 165 8.28 24.27 9.95
CA ILE A 165 8.77 22.92 10.23
C ILE A 165 8.24 21.96 9.16
N GLY A 166 9.14 21.31 8.44
CA GLY A 166 8.83 20.20 7.54
C GLY A 166 8.88 18.89 8.30
N ILE A 167 7.93 18.00 8.02
CA ILE A 167 7.97 16.61 8.47
C ILE A 167 7.74 15.71 7.26
N GLY A 168 8.62 14.73 7.07
CA GLY A 168 8.49 13.62 6.14
C GLY A 168 8.28 12.33 6.93
N PHE A 169 7.74 11.31 6.27
CA PHE A 169 7.72 9.98 6.87
C PHE A 169 7.88 8.91 5.79
N LYS A 170 8.47 7.77 6.17
CA LYS A 170 8.71 6.65 5.27
C LYS A 170 8.49 5.32 5.99
N ARG A 171 7.94 4.34 5.27
CA ARG A 171 7.88 2.94 5.70
C ARG A 171 9.12 2.22 5.18
N LEU A 172 9.87 1.58 6.07
CA LEU A 172 11.07 0.85 5.65
C LEU A 172 10.72 -0.50 5.03
N LEU A 173 11.40 -0.82 3.93
CA LEU A 173 11.27 -2.12 3.26
C LEU A 173 12.10 -3.22 3.95
N PHE A 174 13.16 -2.83 4.64
CA PHE A 174 14.12 -3.71 5.31
C PHE A 174 14.30 -3.30 6.76
N ASP A 175 14.81 -4.23 7.56
CA ASP A 175 15.08 -4.01 8.97
C ASP A 175 16.38 -3.19 9.12
N VAL A 176 16.47 -2.45 10.22
CA VAL A 176 17.62 -1.63 10.61
C VAL A 176 18.43 -2.40 11.65
N PRO A 177 19.75 -2.51 11.49
CA PRO A 177 20.59 -3.18 12.48
C PRO A 177 20.73 -2.34 13.75
N THR A 178 20.57 -2.97 14.92
CA THR A 178 20.96 -2.40 16.22
C THR A 178 21.90 -3.36 16.95
N SER A 179 22.45 -2.93 18.09
CA SER A 179 23.31 -3.79 18.90
C SER A 179 22.56 -5.01 19.48
N SER A 180 21.24 -4.85 19.65
CA SER A 180 20.30 -5.86 20.13
C SER A 180 19.62 -6.66 19.00
N GLY A 181 20.13 -6.56 17.77
CA GLY A 181 19.62 -7.27 16.59
C GLY A 181 18.87 -6.36 15.61
N GLU A 182 18.33 -6.96 14.55
CA GLU A 182 17.58 -6.23 13.53
C GLU A 182 16.19 -5.84 14.04
N VAL A 183 15.76 -4.61 13.72
CA VAL A 183 14.46 -4.07 14.10
C VAL A 183 13.93 -3.16 13.00
N ARG A 184 12.61 -3.13 12.81
CA ARG A 184 11.99 -2.24 11.83
C ARG A 184 10.96 -1.36 12.51
N PRO A 185 11.12 -0.03 12.48
CA PRO A 185 10.09 0.86 12.99
C PRO A 185 8.82 0.77 12.14
N ASP A 186 7.66 1.03 12.73
CA ASP A 186 6.41 1.11 11.96
C ASP A 186 6.52 2.21 10.88
N LEU A 187 7.04 3.38 11.27
CA LEU A 187 7.39 4.48 10.38
C LEU A 187 8.67 5.18 10.86
N LEU A 188 9.45 5.70 9.92
CA LEU A 188 10.49 6.69 10.23
C LEU A 188 9.96 8.09 9.92
N LEU A 189 10.25 9.05 10.79
CA LEU A 189 9.96 10.47 10.65
C LEU A 189 11.24 11.23 10.33
N ASP A 190 11.18 12.10 9.34
CA ASP A 190 12.28 12.99 8.95
C ASP A 190 11.79 14.43 9.17
N LEU A 191 12.27 15.11 10.20
CA LEU A 191 11.87 16.46 10.55
C LEU A 191 12.94 17.47 10.18
N ARG A 192 12.52 18.65 9.76
CA ARG A 192 13.41 19.76 9.42
C ARG A 192 12.80 21.08 9.86
N ASP A 193 13.50 21.81 10.69
CA ASP A 193 13.18 23.20 10.99
C ASP A 193 13.85 24.09 9.94
N PHE A 194 13.05 24.84 9.17
CA PHE A 194 13.55 25.75 8.13
C PHE A 194 14.02 27.10 8.70
N THR A 195 13.71 27.40 9.95
CA THR A 195 14.14 28.62 10.64
C THR A 195 15.52 28.45 11.26
N THR A 196 15.80 27.30 11.90
CA THR A 196 17.10 26.99 12.52
C THR A 196 18.03 26.20 11.58
N GLY A 197 17.46 25.47 10.61
CA GLY A 197 18.19 24.54 9.74
C GLY A 197 18.40 23.16 10.36
N GLU A 198 17.92 22.93 11.58
CA GLU A 198 18.03 21.65 12.28
C GLU A 198 17.25 20.55 11.56
N VAL A 199 17.81 19.34 11.57
CA VAL A 199 17.22 18.13 10.99
C VAL A 199 17.25 17.05 12.06
N LEU A 200 16.13 16.34 12.21
CA LEU A 200 15.95 15.28 13.20
C LEU A 200 15.31 14.07 12.53
N GLU A 201 15.92 12.91 12.66
CA GLU A 201 15.27 11.64 12.32
C GLU A 201 14.76 10.96 13.60
N ALA A 202 13.54 10.41 13.56
CA ALA A 202 12.94 9.70 14.68
C ALA A 202 12.19 8.45 14.19
N ALA A 203 12.13 7.42 15.02
CA ALA A 203 11.22 6.31 14.81
C ALA A 203 9.83 6.63 15.38
N LEU A 204 8.78 6.11 14.74
CA LEU A 204 7.41 6.15 15.25
C LEU A 204 6.91 4.72 15.41
N GLU A 205 6.43 4.40 16.60
CA GLU A 205 5.91 3.09 16.98
C GLU A 205 4.45 3.22 17.44
N VAL A 206 3.56 2.54 16.75
CA VAL A 206 2.14 2.48 17.10
C VAL A 206 1.91 1.24 17.95
N VAL A 207 1.61 1.45 19.22
CA VAL A 207 1.37 0.37 20.17
C VAL A 207 -0.05 -0.18 19.94
N THR A 208 -0.13 -1.38 19.39
CA THR A 208 -1.39 -2.11 19.16
C THR A 208 -1.47 -3.34 20.06
N GLY A 209 -2.61 -3.57 20.70
CA GLY A 209 -2.85 -4.75 21.55
C GLY A 209 -2.94 -4.38 23.03
N HIS A 210 -3.72 -5.16 23.78
CA HIS A 210 -4.01 -4.90 25.20
C HIS A 210 -3.46 -6.02 26.11
N ASP A 211 -3.00 -7.13 25.55
CA ASP A 211 -2.39 -8.20 26.33
C ASP A 211 -0.92 -7.89 26.66
N ALA A 212 -0.50 -8.36 27.83
CA ALA A 212 0.83 -8.08 28.38
C ALA A 212 1.96 -8.61 27.50
N ASP A 213 1.73 -9.71 26.76
CA ASP A 213 2.75 -10.31 25.90
C ASP A 213 3.00 -9.45 24.67
N THR A 214 1.94 -9.01 23.98
CA THR A 214 2.03 -8.12 22.81
C THR A 214 2.64 -6.77 23.19
N LEU A 215 2.20 -6.19 24.31
CA LEU A 215 2.78 -4.95 24.82
C LEU A 215 4.26 -5.13 25.17
N GLY A 216 4.62 -6.23 25.85
CA GLY A 216 6.01 -6.53 26.20
C GLY A 216 6.91 -6.73 24.98
N MET A 217 6.42 -7.33 23.89
CA MET A 217 7.16 -7.42 22.63
C MET A 217 7.37 -6.04 22.00
N LYS A 218 6.33 -5.21 21.95
CA LYS A 218 6.40 -3.87 21.37
C LYS A 218 7.34 -2.96 22.17
N MET A 219 7.30 -3.01 23.49
CA MET A 219 8.22 -2.24 24.34
C MET A 219 9.68 -2.67 24.15
N ARG A 220 9.96 -3.98 24.00
CA ARG A 220 11.31 -4.44 23.64
C ARG A 220 11.77 -3.89 22.29
N GLN A 221 10.88 -3.81 21.31
CA GLN A 221 11.18 -3.19 20.01
C GLN A 221 11.47 -1.68 20.15
N VAL A 222 10.69 -0.96 20.96
CA VAL A 222 10.94 0.46 21.27
C VAL A 222 12.33 0.66 21.90
N GLU A 223 12.71 -0.17 22.87
CA GLU A 223 14.05 -0.07 23.48
C GLU A 223 15.18 -0.29 22.48
N LYS A 224 15.03 -1.24 21.55
CA LYS A 224 16.03 -1.42 20.48
C LYS A 224 16.13 -0.19 19.57
N LEU A 225 15.00 0.41 19.22
CA LEU A 225 14.97 1.59 18.36
C LEU A 225 15.60 2.81 19.06
N ARG A 226 15.44 2.94 20.38
CA ARG A 226 16.07 4.00 21.18
C ARG A 226 17.60 3.96 21.16
N GLU A 227 18.20 2.82 20.81
CA GLU A 227 19.66 2.72 20.60
C GLU A 227 20.15 3.57 19.42
N ILE A 228 19.28 3.80 18.42
CA ILE A 228 19.68 4.38 17.13
C ILE A 228 19.01 5.72 16.80
N ALA A 229 17.84 6.02 17.38
CA ALA A 229 17.13 7.27 17.16
C ALA A 229 16.13 7.56 18.30
N PRO A 230 15.71 8.82 18.49
CA PRO A 230 14.51 9.14 19.27
C PRO A 230 13.31 8.35 18.78
N VAL A 231 12.45 7.92 19.70
CA VAL A 231 11.28 7.10 19.37
C VAL A 231 10.02 7.78 19.90
N VAL A 232 9.11 8.09 19.00
CA VAL A 232 7.74 8.51 19.33
C VAL A 232 6.90 7.25 19.49
N THR A 233 6.28 7.08 20.65
CA THR A 233 5.31 6.01 20.91
C THR A 233 3.92 6.59 21.04
N ILE A 234 2.94 5.97 20.37
CA ILE A 234 1.52 6.31 20.49
C ILE A 234 0.68 5.04 20.58
N HIS A 235 -0.28 5.01 21.50
CA HIS A 235 -1.22 3.89 21.58
C HIS A 235 -2.30 4.03 20.51
N ALA A 236 -2.71 2.91 19.92
CA ALA A 236 -3.71 2.92 18.86
C ALA A 236 -5.07 3.48 19.32
N GLU A 237 -5.41 3.32 20.59
CA GLU A 237 -6.61 3.88 21.22
C GLU A 237 -6.56 5.40 21.37
N ASP A 238 -5.35 5.97 21.44
CA ASP A 238 -5.13 7.41 21.57
C ASP A 238 -5.05 8.11 20.21
N LEU A 239 -5.14 7.41 19.07
CA LEU A 239 -4.96 8.02 17.74
C LEU A 239 -6.06 9.00 17.32
N GLU A 240 -7.02 9.31 18.19
CA GLU A 240 -8.06 10.30 17.94
C GLU A 240 -7.63 11.73 18.36
N HIS A 241 -8.34 12.75 17.88
CA HIS A 241 -8.30 14.13 18.40
C HIS A 241 -6.89 14.75 18.65
N ASP A 242 -6.10 14.94 17.58
CA ASP A 242 -4.78 15.60 17.61
C ASP A 242 -3.72 15.01 18.56
N ALA A 243 -3.98 13.88 19.21
CA ALA A 243 -3.04 13.22 20.12
C ALA A 243 -1.72 12.82 19.44
N LEU A 244 -1.76 12.48 18.14
CA LEU A 244 -0.55 12.23 17.36
C LEU A 244 0.33 13.48 17.26
N GLU A 245 -0.25 14.66 17.06
CA GLU A 245 0.51 15.90 17.06
C GLU A 245 1.13 16.14 18.44
N ALA A 246 0.33 16.01 19.51
CA ALA A 246 0.81 16.19 20.87
C ALA A 246 1.97 15.23 21.18
N ALA A 247 1.85 13.94 20.84
CA ALA A 247 2.89 12.94 21.04
C ALA A 247 4.17 13.27 20.27
N VAL A 248 4.06 13.67 19.00
CA VAL A 248 5.22 14.04 18.17
C VAL A 248 5.90 15.29 18.73
N LEU A 249 5.14 16.32 19.08
CA LEU A 249 5.72 17.57 19.59
C LEU A 249 6.34 17.41 20.97
N ASP A 250 5.67 16.71 21.89
CA ASP A 250 6.14 16.50 23.26
C ASP A 250 7.38 15.61 23.30
N GLN A 251 7.32 14.42 22.67
CA GLN A 251 8.38 13.42 22.76
C GLN A 251 9.62 13.78 21.93
N LEU A 252 9.48 14.65 20.93
CA LEU A 252 10.61 15.19 20.17
C LEU A 252 11.01 16.61 20.61
N HIS A 253 10.36 17.15 21.65
CA HIS A 253 10.62 18.47 22.22
C HIS A 253 10.57 19.63 21.20
N ILE A 254 9.60 19.58 20.29
CA ILE A 254 9.43 20.56 19.21
C ILE A 254 8.51 21.70 19.69
N GLY A 255 9.02 22.93 19.72
CA GLY A 255 8.26 24.12 20.11
C GLY A 255 8.25 24.42 21.61
N SER A 256 8.97 23.63 22.42
CA SER A 256 9.28 23.93 23.81
C SER A 256 10.55 24.78 23.87
N SER A 257 10.43 26.10 23.67
CA SER A 257 11.51 27.08 23.85
C SER A 257 11.00 28.28 24.63
#